data_AF-A0A7W0GY71-F1
#
_entry.id   AF-A0A7W0GY71-F1
#
_cell.length_a   1.000
_cell.length_b   1.000
_cell.length_c   1.000
_cell.angle_alpha   90.00
_cell.angle_beta   90.00
_cell.angle_gamma   90.00
#
_symmetry.space_group_name_H-M   'P 1'
#
loop_
_entity.id
_entity.type
_entity.pdbx_description
1 polymer ?
#
loop_
_entity_poly.entity_id
_entity_poly.type
_entity_poly.pdbx_seq_one_letter_code
_entity_poly.pdbx_strand_id
1 'polypeptide(L)'
;MSSYKVEQRRLSFRGRDFHFVSYEGRPANERRGEPALPPMWYLMGPAKRWPVMLHVAGQSEAEVERGLLDWLHDQEFAQVGNG
;
A
#
# COMPACT_ATOMS: atom_id res chain seq x y z
N MET A 1 -12.99 -3.55 -20.53
CA MET A 1 -11.95 -4.16 -19.67
C MET A 1 -11.30 -3.03 -18.90
N SER A 2 -11.30 -3.11 -17.56
CA SER A 2 -10.70 -2.07 -16.72
C SER A 2 -9.19 -2.10 -16.94
N SER A 3 -8.63 -1.11 -17.62
CA SER A 3 -7.18 -0.96 -17.75
C SER A 3 -6.63 -0.39 -16.44
N TYR A 4 -6.68 -1.18 -15.36
CA TYR A 4 -6.09 -0.76 -14.11
C TYR A 4 -4.59 -0.53 -14.32
N LYS A 5 -4.14 0.68 -14.02
CA LYS A 5 -2.73 1.03 -14.11
C LYS A 5 -2.10 0.73 -12.76
N VAL A 6 -1.19 -0.25 -12.74
CA VAL A 6 -0.29 -0.46 -11.61
C VAL A 6 0.61 0.75 -11.47
N GLU A 7 0.63 1.33 -10.27
CA GLU A 7 1.46 2.47 -9.92
C GLU A 7 2.55 2.02 -8.93
N GLN A 8 3.70 2.70 -8.99
CA GLN A 8 4.81 2.44 -8.08
C GLN A 8 5.33 3.76 -7.53
N ARG A 9 5.70 3.75 -6.26
CA ARG A 9 6.26 4.91 -5.58
C ARG A 9 7.46 4.50 -4.74
N ARG A 10 8.56 5.24 -4.84
CA ARG A 10 9.73 5.07 -3.98
C ARG A 10 9.87 6.30 -3.11
N LEU A 11 9.95 6.11 -1.81
CA LEU A 11 10.07 7.20 -0.83
C LEU A 11 11.26 6.96 0.07
N SER A 12 11.98 8.02 0.38
CA SER A 12 13.05 7.99 1.38
C SER A 12 12.51 8.50 2.70
N PHE A 13 12.63 7.70 3.76
CA PHE A 13 12.17 8.02 5.10
C PHE A 13 13.26 7.66 6.11
N ARG A 14 13.72 8.66 6.87
CA ARG A 14 14.79 8.53 7.90
C ARG A 14 16.04 7.80 7.41
N GLY A 15 16.50 8.14 6.21
CA GLY A 15 17.70 7.57 5.60
C GLY A 15 17.52 6.14 5.07
N ARG A 16 16.29 5.65 4.94
CA ARG A 16 15.96 4.35 4.32
C ARG A 16 15.03 4.57 3.14
N ASP A 17 15.22 3.77 2.09
CA ASP A 17 14.35 3.78 0.92
C ASP A 17 13.29 2.69 1.00
N PHE A 18 12.05 3.06 0.68
CA PHE A 18 10.89 2.19 0.71
C PHE A 18 10.26 2.13 -0.68
N HIS A 19 9.90 0.93 -1.12
CA HIS A 19 9.27 0.70 -2.42
C HIS A 19 7.82 0.27 -2.24
N PHE A 20 6.91 1.09 -2.76
CA PHE A 20 5.47 0.86 -2.73
C PHE A 20 4.94 0.55 -4.12
N VAL A 21 3.97 -0.36 -4.18
CA VAL A 21 3.30 -0.78 -5.42
C VAL A 21 1.81 -0.86 -5.18
N SER A 22 1.01 -0.31 -6.10
CA SER A 22 -0.45 -0.47 -6.09
C SER A 22 -0.86 -1.75 -6.82
N TYR A 23 -1.90 -2.41 -6.31
CA TYR A 23 -2.53 -3.54 -6.99
C TYR A 23 -4.01 -3.27 -7.20
N GLU A 24 -4.53 -3.77 -8.32
CA GLU A 24 -5.96 -3.80 -8.58
C GLU A 24 -6.66 -4.57 -7.46
N GLY A 25 -7.86 -4.11 -7.13
CA GLY A 25 -8.77 -4.87 -6.30
C GLY A 25 -9.11 -6.21 -6.95
N ARG A 26 -9.59 -7.15 -6.13
CA ARG A 26 -10.12 -8.43 -6.60
C ARG A 26 -11.61 -8.49 -6.28
N PRO A 27 -12.47 -8.89 -7.22
CA PRO A 27 -13.87 -9.11 -6.92
C PRO A 27 -14.01 -10.22 -5.87
N ALA A 28 -15.13 -10.21 -5.14
CA ALA A 28 -15.45 -11.31 -4.25
C ALA A 28 -15.54 -12.62 -5.04
N ASN A 29 -15.07 -13.71 -4.45
CA ASN A 29 -15.26 -15.04 -4.98
C ASN A 29 -16.08 -15.85 -3.99
N GLU A 30 -17.41 -15.75 -4.12
CA GLU A 30 -18.37 -16.40 -3.23
C GLU A 30 -18.21 -17.93 -3.20
N ARG A 31 -17.78 -18.53 -4.33
CA ARG A 31 -17.51 -19.99 -4.40
C ARG A 31 -16.32 -20.43 -3.56
N ARG A 32 -15.36 -19.53 -3.31
CA ARG A 32 -14.17 -19.80 -2.49
C ARG A 32 -14.24 -19.12 -1.11
N GLY A 33 -15.35 -18.42 -0.80
CA GLY A 33 -15.50 -17.64 0.43
C GLY A 33 -14.54 -16.45 0.53
N GLU A 34 -14.00 -15.96 -0.59
CA GLU A 34 -13.03 -14.86 -0.58
C GLU A 34 -13.77 -13.51 -0.71
N PRO A 35 -13.60 -12.59 0.25
CA PRO A 35 -14.23 -11.27 0.18
C PRO A 35 -13.60 -10.44 -0.95
N ALA A 36 -14.36 -9.44 -1.43
CA ALA A 36 -13.82 -8.46 -2.36
C ALA A 36 -12.67 -7.69 -1.68
N LEU A 37 -11.57 -7.53 -2.40
CA LEU A 37 -10.45 -6.71 -1.98
C LEU A 37 -10.46 -5.42 -2.81
N PRO A 38 -10.48 -4.24 -2.19
CA PRO A 38 -10.34 -3.00 -2.94
C PRO A 38 -8.91 -2.85 -3.51
N PRO A 39 -8.70 -1.95 -4.49
CA PRO A 39 -7.35 -1.57 -4.89
C PRO A 39 -6.58 -0.99 -3.69
N MET A 40 -5.32 -1.39 -3.53
CA MET A 40 -4.51 -1.00 -2.38
C MET A 40 -3.04 -0.79 -2.74
N TRP A 41 -2.39 0.08 -1.99
CA TRP A 41 -0.93 0.23 -1.93
C TRP A 41 -0.33 -0.79 -0.97
N TYR A 42 0.81 -1.33 -1.35
CA TYR A 42 1.59 -2.26 -0.55
C TYR A 42 3.04 -1.80 -0.44
N LEU A 43 3.64 -1.95 0.74
CA LEU A 43 5.08 -1.89 0.91
C LEU A 43 5.69 -3.22 0.47
N MET A 44 6.70 -3.17 -0.38
CA MET A 44 7.45 -4.32 -0.85
C MET A 44 8.68 -4.56 0.04
N GLY A 45 8.68 -5.69 0.76
CA GLY A 45 9.85 -6.20 1.47
C GLY A 45 10.49 -7.39 0.78
N PRO A 46 11.64 -7.86 1.31
CA PRO A 46 12.42 -8.95 0.70
C PRO A 46 11.64 -10.26 0.50
N ALA A 47 10.68 -10.57 1.38
CA ALA A 47 9.92 -11.83 1.33
C ALA A 47 8.41 -11.64 1.56
N LYS A 48 7.96 -10.41 1.84
CA LYS A 48 6.58 -10.12 2.21
C LYS A 48 6.18 -8.75 1.67
N ARG A 49 4.88 -8.62 1.40
CA ARG A 49 4.23 -7.34 1.12
C ARG A 49 3.28 -7.00 2.26
N TRP A 50 3.28 -5.75 2.68
CA TRP A 50 2.38 -5.27 3.73
C TRP A 50 1.35 -4.32 3.13
N PRO A 51 0.05 -4.51 3.39
CA PRO A 51 -0.96 -3.55 2.97
C PRO A 51 -0.75 -2.23 3.72
N VAL A 52 -0.84 -1.12 2.98
CA VAL A 52 -0.53 0.23 3.48
C VAL A 52 -1.80 1.05 3.56
N MET A 53 -2.40 1.35 2.41
CA MET A 53 -3.61 2.16 2.29
C MET A 53 -4.39 1.79 1.01
N LEU A 54 -5.64 2.24 0.91
CA LEU A 54 -6.41 2.11 -0.33
C LEU A 54 -5.77 2.90 -1.47
N HIS A 55 -5.85 2.36 -2.69
CA HIS A 55 -5.53 3.10 -3.91
C HIS A 55 -6.84 3.66 -4.48
N VAL A 56 -6.92 4.98 -4.56
CA VAL A 56 -8.10 5.70 -5.04
C VAL A 56 -7.80 6.29 -6.42
N ALA A 57 -8.65 6.01 -7.39
CA ALA A 57 -8.50 6.58 -8.73
C ALA A 57 -8.64 8.11 -8.69
N GLY A 58 -7.69 8.81 -9.31
CA GLY A 58 -7.65 10.28 -9.30
C GLY A 58 -7.00 10.91 -8.08
N GLN A 59 -6.46 10.11 -7.15
CA GLN A 59 -5.63 10.61 -6.06
C GLN A 59 -4.36 11.27 -6.64
N SER A 60 -4.04 12.47 -6.17
CA SER A 60 -2.82 13.16 -6.61
C SER A 60 -1.57 12.49 -6.05
N GLU A 61 -0.45 12.69 -6.73
CA GLU A 61 0.82 12.13 -6.31
C GLU A 61 1.25 12.57 -4.90
N ALA A 62 0.94 13.81 -4.52
CA ALA A 62 1.25 14.36 -3.20
C ALA A 62 0.37 13.75 -2.09
N GLU A 63 -0.90 13.45 -2.40
CA GLU A 63 -1.79 12.77 -1.45
C GLU A 63 -1.38 11.31 -1.22
N VAL A 64 -0.97 10.61 -2.29
CA VAL A 64 -0.39 9.27 -2.19
C VAL A 64 0.86 9.33 -1.31
N GLU A 65 1.79 10.21 -1.62
CA GLU A 65 3.05 10.32 -0.89
C GLU A 65 2.83 10.62 0.59
N ARG A 66 1.97 11.58 0.93
CA ARG A 66 1.60 11.88 2.31
C ARG A 66 1.06 10.65 3.03
N GLY A 67 0.09 9.93 2.43
CA GLY A 67 -0.48 8.74 3.06
C GLY A 67 0.52 7.61 3.27
N LEU A 68 1.46 7.42 2.33
CA LEU A 68 2.54 6.43 2.46
C LEU A 68 3.54 6.81 3.57
N LEU A 69 3.89 8.10 3.69
CA LEU A 69 4.75 8.60 4.76
C LEU A 69 4.08 8.51 6.13
N ASP A 70 2.79 8.88 6.23
CA ASP A 70 2.01 8.77 7.47
C ASP A 70 1.98 7.32 7.96
N TRP A 71 1.77 6.36 7.06
CA TRP A 71 1.83 4.94 7.43
C TRP A 71 3.22 4.51 7.91
N LEU A 72 4.31 5.00 7.29
CA LEU A 72 5.68 4.71 7.76
C LEU A 72 5.93 5.27 9.16
N HIS A 73 5.41 6.47 9.45
CA HIS A 73 5.42 7.03 10.79
C HIS A 73 4.72 6.11 11.80
N ASP A 74 3.50 5.66 11.47
CA ASP A 74 2.72 4.77 12.34
C ASP A 74 3.40 3.42 12.59
N GLN A 75 4.01 2.82 11.56
CA GLN A 75 4.72 1.55 11.71
C GLN A 75 5.93 1.69 12.63
N GLU A 76 6.63 2.81 12.59
CA GLU A 76 7.76 3.05 13.47
C GLU A 76 7.31 3.10 14.95
N PHE A 77 6.23 3.83 15.24
CA PHE A 77 5.66 3.86 16.59
C PHE A 77 5.22 2.47 17.05
N ALA A 78 4.65 1.66 16.15
CA ALA A 78 4.26 0.29 16.45
C ALA A 78 5.46 -0.64 16.74
N GLN A 79 6.63 -0.38 16.16
CA GLN A 79 7.86 -1.13 16.45
C GLN A 79 8.55 -0.68 17.74
N VAL A 80 8.47 0.60 18.11
CA VAL A 80 9.12 1.13 19.32
C VAL A 80 8.36 0.76 20.60
N GLY A 81 7.04 0.53 20.54
CA GLY A 81 6.21 0.17 21.69
C GLY A 81 6.27 -1.31 22.15
N ASN A 82 7.10 -2.15 21.54
CA ASN A 82 7.24 -3.59 21.84
C ASN A 82 8.63 -3.97 22.40
N GLY A 83 9.38 -2.99 22.92
CA GLY A 83 10.70 -3.17 23.54
C GLY A 83 10.65 -3.17 25.06
#